data_AF-A0A1H7MTP5-F1
#
_entry.id   AF-A0A1H7MTP5-F1
#
_cell.length_a   1.000
_cell.length_b   1.000
_cell.length_c   1.000
_cell.angle_alpha   90.00
_cell.angle_beta   90.00
_cell.angle_gamma   90.00
#
_symmetry.space_group_name_H-M   'P 1'
#
loop_
_entity.id
_entity.type
_entity.pdbx_description
1 polymer ?
#
loop_
_entity_poly.entity_id
_entity_poly.type
_entity_poly.pdbx_seq_one_letter_code
_entity_poly.pdbx_strand_id
1 'polypeptide(L)'
;MNKKDFNSLETLGFSIFRDMHTERVYPNWMLRYFETLTESEQRVYFHSFRQVTDQMYSEDYLIDRLKWILKYPAIEMEYDLYVHAKLDLDFYYPAVFKPEKWTQLEEKYFDRFNEDILSVLESQENQAFSPNDSGDTHPF
;
A
#
# COMPACT_ATOMS: atom_id res chain seq x y z
N MET A 1 23.40 16.12 -14.37
CA MET A 1 23.58 14.74 -13.87
C MET A 1 23.34 13.79 -15.03
N ASN A 2 24.28 12.91 -15.39
CA ASN A 2 24.15 12.05 -16.57
C ASN A 2 23.24 10.85 -16.26
N LYS A 3 22.50 10.34 -17.26
CA LYS A 3 21.65 9.13 -17.12
C LYS A 3 22.42 7.90 -16.60
N LYS A 4 23.71 7.79 -16.90
CA LYS A 4 24.57 6.71 -16.41
C LYS A 4 24.79 6.76 -14.89
N ASP A 5 24.87 7.96 -14.32
CA ASP A 5 25.07 8.17 -12.89
C ASP A 5 23.77 7.91 -12.11
N PHE A 6 22.62 8.14 -12.74
CA PHE A 6 21.32 7.85 -12.15
C PHE A 6 21.07 6.33 -12.03
N ASN A 7 21.33 5.59 -13.12
CA ASN A 7 21.18 4.13 -13.12
C ASN A 7 22.13 3.44 -12.12
N SER A 8 23.33 3.99 -11.90
CA SER A 8 24.28 3.42 -10.93
C SER A 8 23.83 3.64 -9.48
N LEU A 9 23.29 4.83 -9.16
CA LEU A 9 22.73 5.13 -7.84
C LEU A 9 21.48 4.30 -7.52
N GLU A 10 20.62 4.11 -8.51
CA GLU A 10 19.42 3.27 -8.37
C GLU A 10 19.79 1.81 -8.12
N THR A 11 20.75 1.28 -8.89
CA THR A 11 21.26 -0.09 -8.74
C THR A 11 21.90 -0.28 -7.36
N LEU A 12 22.68 0.69 -6.91
CA LEU A 12 23.27 0.68 -5.56
C LEU A 12 22.18 0.71 -4.49
N GLY A 13 21.17 1.58 -4.64
CA GLY A 13 20.04 1.68 -3.72
C GLY A 13 19.24 0.38 -3.62
N PHE A 14 18.99 -0.28 -4.74
CA PHE A 14 18.32 -1.59 -4.76
C PHE A 14 19.17 -2.67 -4.07
N SER A 15 20.49 -2.68 -4.30
CA SER A 15 21.38 -3.62 -3.60
C SER A 15 21.32 -3.44 -2.09
N ILE A 16 21.43 -2.20 -1.60
CA ILE A 16 21.34 -1.89 -0.17
C ILE A 16 19.99 -2.35 0.39
N PHE A 17 18.88 -2.07 -0.32
CA PHE A 17 17.55 -2.47 0.10
C PHE A 17 17.41 -4.00 0.23
N ARG A 18 17.97 -4.75 -0.73
CA ARG A 18 18.02 -6.22 -0.68
C ARG A 18 18.89 -6.72 0.48
N ASP A 19 20.03 -6.09 0.71
CA ASP A 19 20.94 -6.47 1.79
C ASP A 19 20.26 -6.24 3.16
N MET A 20 19.52 -5.13 3.34
CA MET A 20 18.72 -4.88 4.54
C MET A 20 17.66 -5.95 4.83
N HIS A 21 17.04 -6.53 3.80
CA HIS A 21 16.13 -7.66 3.96
C HIS A 21 16.88 -8.90 4.46
N THR A 22 18.05 -9.18 3.87
CA THR A 22 18.88 -10.34 4.20
C THR A 22 19.47 -10.25 5.61
N GLU A 23 19.88 -9.04 6.02
CA GLU A 23 20.41 -8.72 7.34
C GLU A 23 19.32 -8.61 8.43
N ARG A 24 18.04 -8.81 8.07
CA ARG A 24 16.88 -8.75 8.98
C ARG A 24 16.72 -7.40 9.67
N VAL A 25 17.06 -6.32 8.97
CA VAL A 25 16.73 -4.96 9.40
C VAL A 25 15.22 -4.77 9.39
N TYR A 26 14.55 -5.27 8.34
CA TYR A 26 13.10 -5.29 8.25
C TYR A 26 12.50 -6.52 8.96
N PRO A 27 11.24 -6.44 9.43
CA PRO A 27 10.53 -7.58 10.00
C PRO A 27 10.57 -8.82 9.08
N ASN A 28 10.68 -10.00 9.69
CA ASN A 28 10.81 -11.27 8.96
C ASN A 28 9.69 -11.54 7.94
N TRP A 29 8.50 -10.98 8.12
CA TRP A 29 7.41 -11.12 7.15
C TRP A 29 7.66 -10.32 5.86
N MET A 30 8.36 -9.18 5.93
CA MET A 30 8.78 -8.42 4.75
C MET A 30 9.85 -9.18 3.96
N LEU A 31 10.82 -9.79 4.66
CA LEU A 31 11.81 -10.68 4.03
C LEU A 31 11.12 -11.80 3.26
N ARG A 32 10.19 -12.52 3.90
CA ARG A 32 9.44 -13.60 3.24
C ARG A 32 8.66 -13.13 2.04
N TYR A 33 8.01 -11.96 2.14
CA TYR A 33 7.33 -11.36 1.00
C TYR A 33 8.32 -11.07 -0.14
N PHE A 34 9.45 -10.42 0.16
CA PHE A 34 10.48 -10.09 -0.82
C PHE A 34 11.05 -11.31 -1.54
N GLU A 35 11.26 -12.43 -0.83
CA GLU A 35 11.73 -13.70 -1.38
C GLU A 35 10.72 -14.37 -2.32
N THR A 36 9.43 -14.06 -2.21
CA THR A 36 8.40 -14.60 -3.12
C THR A 36 8.33 -13.86 -4.46
N LEU A 37 8.93 -12.67 -4.54
CA LEU A 37 8.93 -11.83 -5.72
C LEU A 37 10.04 -12.23 -6.70
N THR A 38 9.77 -12.11 -8.00
CA THR A 38 10.81 -12.09 -9.03
C THR A 38 11.69 -10.84 -8.90
N GLU A 39 12.90 -10.83 -9.47
CA GLU A 39 13.78 -9.64 -9.41
C GLU A 39 13.09 -8.37 -9.98
N SER A 40 12.30 -8.53 -11.04
CA SER A 40 11.53 -7.42 -11.61
C SER A 40 10.51 -6.86 -10.60
N GLU A 41 9.77 -7.74 -9.93
CA GLU A 41 8.80 -7.34 -8.91
C GLU A 41 9.48 -6.77 -7.67
N GLN A 42 10.64 -7.29 -7.27
CA GLN A 42 11.45 -6.73 -6.19
C GLN A 42 11.87 -5.29 -6.49
N ARG A 43 12.22 -4.97 -7.74
CA ARG A 43 12.53 -3.60 -8.15
C ARG A 43 11.31 -2.71 -8.09
N VAL A 44 10.16 -3.17 -8.59
CA VAL A 44 8.89 -2.42 -8.47
C VAL A 44 8.57 -2.15 -7.00
N TYR A 45 8.67 -3.16 -6.14
CA TYR A 45 8.47 -3.02 -4.71
C TYR A 45 9.45 -2.02 -4.08
N PHE A 46 10.73 -2.08 -4.42
CA PHE A 46 11.74 -1.11 -3.99
C PHE A 46 11.38 0.33 -4.39
N HIS A 47 10.98 0.55 -5.64
CA HIS A 47 10.58 1.89 -6.11
C HIS A 47 9.37 2.43 -5.37
N SER A 48 8.33 1.61 -5.23
CA SER A 48 7.12 1.97 -4.49
C SER A 48 7.44 2.26 -3.02
N PHE A 49 8.27 1.42 -2.39
CA PHE A 49 8.72 1.62 -1.02
C PHE A 49 9.45 2.95 -0.87
N ARG A 50 10.46 3.21 -1.71
CA ARG A 50 11.23 4.48 -1.67
C ARG A 50 10.34 5.70 -1.88
N GLN A 51 9.47 5.66 -2.89
CA GLN A 51 8.56 6.75 -3.20
C GLN A 51 7.73 7.15 -1.98
N VAL A 52 7.25 6.18 -1.22
CA VAL A 52 6.44 6.42 -0.03
C VAL A 52 7.31 6.88 1.14
N THR A 53 8.45 6.22 1.42
CA THR A 53 9.34 6.62 2.51
C THR A 53 9.91 8.03 2.34
N ASP A 54 10.12 8.48 1.09
CA ASP A 54 10.59 9.83 0.80
C ASP A 54 9.61 10.93 1.29
N GLN A 55 8.35 10.57 1.52
CA GLN A 55 7.30 11.48 1.99
C GLN A 55 7.17 11.52 3.52
N MET A 56 7.84 10.61 4.24
CA MET A 56 7.60 10.35 5.67
C MET A 56 8.81 10.75 6.53
N TYR A 57 8.57 11.04 7.81
CA TYR A 57 9.66 11.28 8.78
C TYR A 57 10.33 9.98 9.25
N SER A 58 9.57 8.88 9.32
CA SER A 58 10.03 7.53 9.67
C SER A 58 9.31 6.48 8.81
N GLU A 59 9.96 5.34 8.59
CA GLU A 59 9.42 4.18 7.89
C GLU A 59 8.46 3.35 8.77
N ASP A 60 8.45 3.57 10.09
CA ASP A 60 7.74 2.71 11.05
C ASP A 60 6.25 2.57 10.72
N TYR A 61 5.57 3.68 10.46
CA TYR A 61 4.15 3.68 10.09
C TYR A 61 3.90 2.91 8.78
N LEU A 62 4.79 3.07 7.79
CA LEU A 62 4.69 2.33 6.53
C LEU A 62 4.84 0.84 6.77
N ILE A 63 5.87 0.43 7.54
CA ILE A 63 6.13 -0.97 7.85
C ILE A 63 4.91 -1.62 8.52
N ASP A 64 4.29 -0.94 9.48
CA ASP A 64 3.08 -1.44 10.15
C ASP A 64 1.89 -1.61 9.19
N ARG A 65 1.71 -0.67 8.25
CA ARG A 65 0.63 -0.72 7.26
C ARG A 65 0.89 -1.74 6.15
N LEU A 66 2.16 -1.94 5.75
CA LEU A 66 2.55 -2.89 4.70
C LEU A 66 2.12 -4.33 5.01
N LYS A 67 1.99 -4.71 6.29
CA LYS A 67 1.45 -6.02 6.68
C LYS A 67 0.04 -6.30 6.13
N TRP A 68 -0.73 -5.24 5.88
CA TRP A 68 -2.08 -5.32 5.34
C TRP A 68 -2.08 -5.10 3.84
N ILE A 69 -1.36 -4.08 3.36
CA ILE A 69 -1.26 -3.72 1.95
C ILE A 69 -0.75 -4.89 1.10
N LEU A 70 0.32 -5.55 1.54
CA LEU A 70 0.99 -6.60 0.77
C LEU A 70 0.23 -7.94 0.75
N LYS A 71 -0.95 -8.03 1.37
CA LYS A 71 -1.82 -9.22 1.27
C LYS A 71 -2.55 -9.31 -0.06
N TYR A 72 -2.65 -8.20 -0.78
CA TYR A 72 -3.39 -8.12 -2.03
C TYR A 72 -2.44 -8.14 -3.24
N PRO A 73 -2.86 -8.73 -4.38
CA PRO A 73 -1.98 -8.90 -5.55
C PRO A 73 -1.80 -7.63 -6.38
N ALA A 74 -2.76 -6.69 -6.35
CA ALA A 74 -2.67 -5.40 -7.03
C ALA A 74 -2.30 -4.33 -6.00
N ILE A 75 -1.00 -4.05 -5.87
CA ILE A 75 -0.47 -3.12 -4.86
C ILE A 75 -0.19 -1.77 -5.52
N GLU A 76 -0.88 -0.74 -5.05
CA GLU A 76 -0.58 0.66 -5.32
C GLU A 76 -0.16 1.30 -3.99
N MET A 77 1.03 0.94 -3.50
CA MET A 77 1.46 1.19 -2.11
C MET A 77 1.20 2.61 -1.59
N GLU A 78 1.41 3.65 -2.41
CA GLU A 78 1.14 5.04 -2.02
C GLU A 78 -0.36 5.29 -1.82
N TYR A 79 -1.19 4.81 -2.74
CA TYR A 79 -2.65 4.91 -2.64
C TYR A 79 -3.19 4.04 -1.50
N ASP A 80 -2.73 2.79 -1.40
CA ASP A 80 -3.16 1.88 -0.33
C ASP A 80 -2.82 2.43 1.05
N LEU A 81 -1.63 3.05 1.20
CA LEU A 81 -1.25 3.74 2.43
C LEU A 81 -2.19 4.93 2.72
N TYR A 82 -2.52 5.72 1.70
CA TYR A 82 -3.45 6.84 1.81
C TYR A 82 -4.85 6.39 2.26
N VAL A 83 -5.38 5.32 1.66
CA VAL A 83 -6.67 4.70 2.07
C VAL A 83 -6.61 4.27 3.54
N HIS A 84 -5.55 3.54 3.93
CA HIS A 84 -5.38 3.10 5.32
C HIS A 84 -5.29 4.27 6.30
N ALA A 85 -4.61 5.36 5.92
CA ALA A 85 -4.50 6.56 6.73
C ALA A 85 -5.82 7.33 6.84
N LYS A 86 -6.62 7.40 5.77
CA LYS A 86 -7.94 8.03 5.77
C LYS A 86 -8.97 7.29 6.62
N LEU A 87 -8.89 5.96 6.66
CA LEU A 87 -9.82 5.11 7.41
C LEU A 87 -9.41 4.90 8.87
N ASP A 88 -8.22 5.35 9.27
CA ASP A 88 -7.72 5.28 10.63
C ASP A 88 -8.18 6.51 11.44
N LEU A 89 -9.08 6.29 12.40
CA LEU A 89 -9.70 7.35 13.20
C LEU A 89 -8.70 8.06 14.12
N ASP A 90 -7.62 7.39 14.49
CA ASP A 90 -6.58 7.92 15.38
C ASP A 90 -5.40 8.49 14.59
N PHE A 91 -5.49 8.53 13.25
CA PHE A 91 -4.40 8.94 12.40
C PHE A 91 -4.12 10.45 12.49
N TYR A 92 -2.89 10.79 12.88
CA TYR A 92 -2.40 12.16 12.92
C TYR A 92 -1.26 12.35 11.90
N TYR A 93 -1.62 12.76 10.68
CA TYR A 93 -0.68 12.91 9.57
C TYR A 93 0.56 13.77 9.85
N PRO A 94 0.52 14.87 10.66
CA PRO A 94 1.70 15.69 10.90
C PRO A 94 2.83 14.97 11.67
N ALA A 95 2.52 13.88 12.38
CA ALA A 95 3.54 13.07 13.06
C ALA A 95 4.20 12.05 12.12
N VAL A 96 3.61 11.78 10.96
CA VAL A 96 4.03 10.70 10.06
C VAL A 96 4.63 11.26 8.76
N PHE A 97 3.95 12.23 8.16
CA PHE A 97 4.32 12.81 6.88
C PHE A 97 5.11 14.11 7.05
N LYS A 98 6.11 14.30 6.18
CA LYS A 98 6.80 15.59 6.02
C LYS A 98 5.78 16.68 5.65
N PRO A 99 6.10 17.97 5.89
CA PRO A 99 5.17 19.06 5.60
C PRO A 99 4.72 19.01 4.14
N GLU A 100 3.46 19.37 3.89
CA GLU A 100 2.80 19.41 2.57
C GLU A 100 2.61 18.04 1.87
N LYS A 101 3.28 16.97 2.31
CA LYS A 101 3.14 15.65 1.66
C LYS A 101 1.76 15.06 1.80
N TRP A 102 1.14 15.20 2.97
CA TRP A 102 -0.25 14.78 3.14
C TRP A 102 -1.19 15.56 2.21
N THR A 103 -1.03 16.89 2.11
CA THR A 103 -1.84 17.72 1.21
C THR A 103 -1.69 17.30 -0.25
N GLN A 104 -0.48 16.96 -0.69
CA GLN A 104 -0.23 16.43 -2.04
C GLN A 104 -0.95 15.09 -2.27
N LEU A 105 -1.00 14.22 -1.26
CA LEU A 105 -1.76 12.96 -1.35
C LEU A 105 -3.27 13.20 -1.42
N GLU A 106 -3.80 14.14 -0.63
CA GLU A 106 -5.20 14.56 -0.72
C GLU A 106 -5.53 15.07 -2.12
N GLU A 107 -4.76 16.02 -2.65
CA GLU A 107 -4.97 16.55 -4.01
C GLU A 107 -4.91 15.47 -5.08
N LYS A 108 -4.05 14.45 -4.90
CA LYS A 108 -3.86 13.37 -5.86
C LYS A 108 -4.95 12.30 -5.81
N TYR A 109 -5.46 11.98 -4.62
CA TYR A 109 -6.24 10.76 -4.38
C TYR A 109 -7.62 10.98 -3.75
N PHE A 110 -7.98 12.21 -3.36
CA PHE A 110 -9.26 12.49 -2.71
C PHE A 110 -10.47 12.04 -3.55
N ASP A 111 -10.50 12.40 -4.84
CA ASP A 111 -11.62 12.05 -5.71
C ASP A 111 -11.74 10.54 -5.89
N ARG A 112 -10.62 9.86 -6.21
CA ARG A 112 -10.57 8.40 -6.36
C ARG A 112 -11.02 7.69 -5.08
N PHE A 113 -10.58 8.15 -3.91
CA PHE A 113 -11.00 7.56 -2.63
C PHE A 113 -12.50 7.67 -2.42
N ASN A 114 -13.10 8.83 -2.69
CA ASN A 114 -14.55 8.99 -2.55
C ASN A 114 -15.31 8.09 -3.53
N GLU A 115 -14.85 7.97 -4.78
CA GLU A 115 -15.44 7.06 -5.77
C GLU A 115 -15.36 5.60 -5.31
N ASP A 116 -14.19 5.15 -4.84
CA ASP A 116 -13.99 3.79 -4.37
C ASP A 116 -14.87 3.47 -3.14
N ILE A 117 -14.97 4.40 -2.17
CA ILE A 117 -15.79 4.21 -0.98
C ILE A 117 -17.29 4.18 -1.33
N LEU A 118 -17.76 5.08 -2.19
CA LEU A 118 -19.14 5.09 -2.65
C LEU A 118 -19.48 3.77 -3.37
N SER A 119 -18.60 3.29 -4.25
CA SER A 119 -18.78 2.03 -4.96
C SER A 119 -18.89 0.83 -4.01
N VAL A 120 -18.09 0.80 -2.94
CA VAL A 120 -18.16 -0.25 -1.92
C VAL A 120 -19.49 -0.21 -1.17
N LEU A 121 -19.95 0.98 -0.76
CA LEU A 121 -21.23 1.15 -0.07
C LEU A 121 -22.41 0.74 -0.95
N GLU A 122 -22.44 1.18 -2.21
CA GLU A 122 -23.47 0.78 -3.18
C GLU A 122 -23.47 -0.73 -3.42
N SER A 123 -22.30 -1.36 -3.49
CA SER A 123 -22.17 -2.82 -3.64
C SER A 123 -22.73 -3.58 -2.43
N GLN A 124 -22.54 -3.04 -1.21
CA GLN A 124 -23.08 -3.64 0.01
C GLN A 124 -24.61 -3.48 0.13
N GLU A 125 -25.15 -2.34 -0.28
CA GLU A 125 -26.60 -2.13 -0.34
C GLU A 125 -27.25 -3.11 -1.35
N ASN A 126 -26.68 -3.25 -2.55
CA ASN A 126 -27.20 -4.18 -3.55
C ASN A 126 -27.15 -5.66 -3.12
N GLN A 127 -26.20 -6.05 -2.25
CA GLN A 127 -26.15 -7.38 -1.65
C GLN A 127 -27.16 -7.55 -0.51
N ALA A 128 -27.41 -6.51 0.29
CA ALA A 128 -28.39 -6.52 1.38
C ALA A 128 -29.85 -6.53 0.89
N PHE A 129 -30.11 -6.07 -0.34
CA PHE A 129 -31.43 -6.00 -0.96
C PHE A 129 -31.74 -7.13 -1.96
N SER A 130 -30.86 -8.13 -2.12
CA SER A 130 -31.26 -9.35 -2.85
C SER A 130 -32.28 -10.13 -2.02
N PRO A 131 -33.55 -10.25 -2.45
CA PRO A 131 -34.47 -11.16 -1.79
C PRO A 131 -33.93 -12.56 -2.03
N ASN A 132 -33.63 -13.30 -0.95
CA ASN A 132 -33.63 -14.75 -1.02
C ASN A 132 -35.05 -15.15 -1.43
N ASP A 133 -35.28 -15.32 -2.73
CA ASP A 133 -36.51 -15.90 -3.21
C ASP A 133 -36.45 -17.41 -2.94
N SER A 134 -37.39 -17.75 -2.08
CA SER A 134 -37.79 -19.02 -1.51
C SER A 134 -37.54 -20.30 -2.33
N GLY A 135 -36.98 -21.29 -1.64
CA GLY A 135 -36.98 -22.70 -2.03
C GLY A 135 -37.35 -23.63 -0.88
N ASP A 136 -38.21 -23.18 0.05
CA ASP A 136 -38.93 -24.08 0.95
C ASP A 136 -39.93 -24.89 0.13
N THR A 137 -39.48 -26.01 -0.42
CA THR A 137 -40.33 -27.15 -0.76
C THR A 137 -39.68 -28.39 -0.18
N HIS A 138 -40.04 -28.68 1.07
CA HIS A 138 -40.03 -30.05 1.56
C HIS A 138 -41.24 -30.79 0.98
N PRO A 139 -41.05 -31.85 0.19
CA PRO A 139 -41.96 -32.97 0.18
C PRO A 139 -41.29 -34.18 0.85
N PHE A 140 -41.96 -34.70 1.87
CA PHE A 140 -41.86 -36.05 2.48
C PHE A 140 -40.51 -36.78 2.49
#